data_AF-A0A1V6TEV9-F1
#
_entry.id   AF-A0A1V6TEV9-F1
#
_cell.length_a   1.000
_cell.length_b   1.000
_cell.length_c   1.000
_cell.angle_alpha   90.00
_cell.angle_beta   90.00
_cell.angle_gamma   90.00
#
_symmetry.space_group_name_H-M   'P 1'
#
loop_
_entity.id
_entity.type
_entity.pdbx_description
1 polymer ?
#
loop_
_entity_poly.entity_id
_entity_poly.type
_entity_poly.pdbx_seq_one_letter_code
_entity_poly.pdbx_strand_id
1 'polypeptide(L)'
;MASSLSQKSLQIQIQDDLKYDIRIENAKLESGKFYNEDDQNDILTSEDVDDMVIRHNGGIRSVCSMDRSEGSIDLVDDVRDARICNLTWKASPEGGERNEIKKLNQDTRYMVDIGSWNESGTVGSVLVTVKDQD
;
A
#
# COMPACT_ATOMS: atom_id res chain seq x y z
N MET A 1 -5.36 11.42 -22.05
CA MET A 1 -6.42 12.25 -21.45
C MET A 1 -6.43 11.91 -19.98
N ALA A 2 -5.96 12.80 -19.10
CA ALA A 2 -5.95 12.55 -17.67
C ALA A 2 -7.33 12.93 -17.14
N SER A 3 -8.15 11.94 -16.81
CA SER A 3 -9.47 12.14 -16.23
C SER A 3 -9.32 12.83 -14.89
N SER A 4 -9.65 14.11 -14.86
CA SER A 4 -9.80 14.91 -13.66
C SER A 4 -10.99 14.38 -12.87
N LEU A 5 -10.73 13.46 -11.94
CA LEU A 5 -11.61 13.22 -10.83
C LEU A 5 -10.83 13.52 -9.57
N SER A 6 -11.29 14.54 -8.86
CA SER A 6 -11.04 14.79 -7.44
C SER A 6 -11.60 13.62 -6.62
N GLN A 7 -11.18 12.40 -6.92
CA GLN A 7 -11.63 11.21 -6.26
C GLN A 7 -10.63 10.85 -5.18
N LYS A 8 -11.21 10.79 -3.99
CA LYS A 8 -10.60 10.63 -2.69
C LYS A 8 -9.95 9.24 -2.62
N SER A 9 -8.78 9.13 -3.23
CA SER A 9 -8.08 7.87 -3.45
C SER A 9 -6.73 7.92 -2.75
N LEU A 10 -6.30 6.73 -2.34
CA LEU A 10 -4.99 6.44 -1.81
C LEU A 10 -4.31 5.46 -2.77
N GLN A 11 -3.10 5.79 -3.18
CA GLN A 11 -2.22 4.90 -3.90
C GLN A 11 -0.96 4.70 -3.05
N ILE A 12 -0.73 3.48 -2.58
CA ILE A 12 0.50 3.11 -1.89
C ILE A 12 1.41 2.46 -2.93
N GLN A 13 2.47 3.17 -3.32
CA GLN A 13 3.48 2.65 -4.23
C GLN A 13 4.57 1.98 -3.42
N ILE A 14 4.70 0.67 -3.52
CA ILE A 14 5.68 -0.10 -2.76
C ILE A 14 6.85 -0.39 -3.70
N GLN A 15 8.04 0.11 -3.34
CA GLN A 15 9.29 -0.15 -4.03
C GLN A 15 10.09 -1.21 -3.26
N ASP A 16 10.49 -2.25 -3.97
CA ASP A 16 11.27 -3.36 -3.45
C ASP A 16 12.75 -3.22 -3.82
N ASP A 17 13.58 -2.82 -2.86
CA ASP A 17 15.03 -2.79 -2.97
C ASP A 17 15.70 -4.04 -2.32
N LEU A 18 14.91 -5.08 -2.01
CA LEU A 18 15.44 -6.35 -1.51
C LEU A 18 16.06 -7.18 -2.64
N LYS A 19 16.81 -8.19 -2.20
CA LYS A 19 17.37 -9.22 -3.08
C LYS A 19 16.33 -10.22 -3.59
N TYR A 20 15.18 -10.34 -2.94
CA TYR A 20 14.12 -11.31 -3.25
C TYR A 20 12.78 -10.61 -3.34
N ASP A 21 11.85 -11.23 -4.09
CA ASP A 21 10.54 -10.65 -4.35
C ASP A 21 9.76 -10.43 -3.03
N ILE A 22 8.91 -9.41 -3.01
CA ILE A 22 7.95 -9.18 -1.93
C ILE A 22 6.58 -9.67 -2.37
N ARG A 23 5.96 -10.52 -1.55
CA ARG A 23 4.55 -10.90 -1.68
C ARG A 23 3.69 -9.97 -0.84
N ILE A 24 2.55 -9.59 -1.38
CA ILE A 24 1.50 -8.88 -0.64
C ILE A 24 0.51 -9.94 -0.17
N GLU A 25 0.17 -9.96 1.11
CA GLU A 25 -0.76 -10.96 1.67
C GLU A 25 -1.71 -10.34 2.70
N ASN A 26 -2.75 -11.11 3.06
CA ASN A 26 -3.71 -10.77 4.12
C ASN A 26 -4.35 -9.39 3.92
N ALA A 27 -4.64 -9.02 2.67
CA ALA A 27 -5.26 -7.78 2.28
C ALA A 27 -6.67 -7.69 2.87
N LYS A 28 -6.90 -6.62 3.63
CA LYS A 28 -8.18 -6.38 4.32
C LYS A 28 -8.58 -4.94 4.16
N LEU A 29 -9.88 -4.74 3.97
CA LEU A 29 -10.54 -3.45 4.03
C LEU A 29 -11.64 -3.51 5.09
N GLU A 30 -11.57 -2.61 6.06
CA GLU A 30 -12.67 -2.34 6.99
C GLU A 30 -13.69 -1.41 6.33
N SER A 31 -13.23 -0.53 5.44
CA SER A 31 -14.07 0.33 4.61
C SER A 31 -13.40 0.66 3.28
N GLY A 32 -14.19 1.12 2.31
CA GLY A 32 -13.70 1.48 0.97
C GLY A 32 -13.62 0.28 0.02
N LYS A 33 -12.85 0.44 -1.06
CA LYS A 33 -12.65 -0.57 -2.10
C LYS A 33 -11.23 -0.54 -2.64
N PHE A 34 -10.72 -1.69 -3.05
CA PHE A 34 -9.53 -1.78 -3.90
C PHE A 34 -9.91 -1.55 -5.36
N TYR A 35 -8.97 -1.04 -6.14
CA TYR A 35 -9.15 -0.85 -7.58
C TYR A 35 -7.82 -1.04 -8.31
N ASN A 36 -7.89 -1.28 -9.62
CA ASN A 36 -6.72 -1.42 -10.48
C ASN A 36 -6.06 -0.07 -10.76
N GLU A 37 -4.73 0.04 -10.65
CA GLU A 37 -4.04 1.32 -10.85
C GLU A 37 -4.28 1.98 -12.22
N ASP A 38 -4.53 1.17 -13.26
CA ASP A 38 -4.79 1.66 -14.62
C ASP A 38 -6.27 2.02 -14.86
N ASP A 39 -7.19 1.48 -14.06
CA ASP A 39 -8.64 1.72 -14.18
C ASP A 39 -9.35 1.70 -12.81
N GLN A 40 -9.79 2.87 -12.35
CA GLN A 40 -10.54 3.01 -11.09
C GLN A 40 -11.91 2.34 -11.09
N ASN A 41 -12.45 1.97 -12.26
CA ASN A 41 -13.71 1.24 -12.35
C ASN A 41 -13.52 -0.27 -12.25
N ASP A 42 -12.28 -0.76 -12.39
CA ASP A 42 -11.91 -2.15 -12.20
C ASP A 42 -11.66 -2.40 -10.71
N ILE A 43 -12.70 -2.83 -10.02
CA ILE A 43 -12.68 -3.07 -8.57
C ILE A 43 -12.06 -4.43 -8.29
N LEU A 44 -11.02 -4.42 -7.45
CA LEU A 44 -10.29 -5.62 -7.03
C LEU A 44 -10.88 -6.18 -5.73
N THR A 45 -10.83 -7.50 -5.59
CA THR A 45 -11.08 -8.19 -4.32
C THR A 45 -9.81 -8.21 -3.45
N SER A 46 -9.95 -8.57 -2.18
CA SER A 46 -8.77 -8.85 -1.34
C SER A 46 -7.90 -9.97 -1.91
N GLU A 47 -8.51 -11.00 -2.52
CA GLU A 47 -7.77 -12.12 -3.11
C GLU A 47 -6.92 -11.65 -4.31
N ASP A 48 -7.44 -10.74 -5.13
CA ASP A 48 -6.67 -10.14 -6.24
C ASP A 48 -5.47 -9.32 -5.73
N VAL A 49 -5.60 -8.70 -4.55
CA VAL A 49 -4.51 -7.96 -3.89
C VAL A 49 -3.52 -8.92 -3.22
N ASP A 50 -3.98 -10.04 -2.67
CA ASP A 50 -3.14 -11.10 -2.08
C ASP A 50 -2.32 -11.86 -3.13
N ASP A 51 -2.76 -11.90 -4.38
CA ASP A 51 -2.01 -12.50 -5.49
C ASP A 51 -0.91 -11.58 -6.05
N MET A 52 -0.71 -10.40 -5.45
CA MET A 52 0.26 -9.43 -5.93
C MET A 52 1.69 -9.74 -5.48
N VAL A 53 2.61 -9.64 -6.45
CA VAL A 53 4.05 -9.79 -6.24
C VAL A 53 4.80 -8.56 -6.75
N ILE A 54 5.74 -8.10 -5.96
CA ILE A 54 6.69 -7.04 -6.31
C ILE A 54 8.02 -7.73 -6.63
N ARG A 55 8.55 -7.44 -7.82
CA ARG A 55 9.82 -8.03 -8.24
C ARG A 55 10.98 -7.36 -7.50
N HIS A 56 11.93 -8.16 -7.05
CA HIS A 56 13.18 -7.71 -6.44
C HIS A 56 13.96 -6.73 -7.33
N ASN A 57 14.95 -6.06 -6.75
CA ASN A 57 15.90 -5.17 -7.44
C ASN A 57 15.26 -3.95 -8.12
N GLY A 58 14.38 -3.25 -7.38
CA GLY A 58 13.79 -1.98 -7.78
C GLY A 58 12.41 -2.11 -8.44
N GLY A 59 11.73 -3.26 -8.30
CA GLY A 59 10.35 -3.39 -8.74
C GLY A 59 9.42 -2.50 -7.93
N ILE A 60 8.38 -2.00 -8.59
CA ILE A 60 7.37 -1.14 -7.97
C ILE A 60 6.01 -1.75 -8.24
N ARG A 61 5.16 -1.77 -7.22
CA ARG A 61 3.74 -2.12 -7.36
C ARG A 61 2.87 -1.20 -6.53
N SER A 62 1.71 -0.85 -7.09
CA SER A 62 0.73 0.00 -6.42
C SER A 62 -0.35 -0.84 -5.75
N VAL A 63 -0.68 -0.53 -4.50
CA VAL A 63 -1.95 -0.93 -3.86
C VAL A 63 -2.84 0.29 -3.79
N CYS A 64 -3.98 0.20 -4.47
CA CYS A 64 -4.86 1.31 -4.77
C CYS A 64 -6.19 1.14 -4.04
N SER A 65 -6.61 2.16 -3.28
CA SER A 65 -7.89 2.13 -2.55
C SER A 65 -8.62 3.47 -2.58
N MET A 66 -9.95 3.41 -2.48
CA MET A 66 -10.83 4.58 -2.57
C MET A 66 -12.03 4.48 -1.64
N ASP A 67 -12.89 5.50 -1.65
CA ASP A 67 -14.16 5.56 -0.92
C ASP A 67 -14.02 5.52 0.61
N ARG A 68 -13.16 6.39 1.17
CA ARG A 68 -12.87 6.45 2.62
C ARG A 68 -12.28 5.14 3.13
N SER A 69 -11.19 4.72 2.48
CA SER A 69 -10.61 3.40 2.71
C SER A 69 -9.86 3.33 4.04
N GLU A 70 -10.17 2.31 4.82
CA GLU A 70 -9.41 1.89 5.98
C GLU A 70 -9.08 0.41 5.80
N GLY A 71 -7.81 0.04 5.95
CA GLY A 71 -7.37 -1.30 5.61
C GLY A 71 -5.94 -1.62 5.98
N SER A 72 -5.53 -2.83 5.64
CA SER A 72 -4.19 -3.34 5.89
C SER A 72 -3.75 -4.35 4.84
N ILE A 73 -2.45 -4.43 4.62
CA ILE A 73 -1.77 -5.52 3.89
C ILE A 73 -0.53 -5.95 4.67
N ASP A 74 -0.14 -7.21 4.54
CA ASP A 74 1.17 -7.69 4.96
C ASP A 74 2.14 -7.67 3.77
N LEU A 75 3.36 -7.23 4.02
CA LEU A 75 4.48 -7.41 3.10
C LEU A 75 5.30 -8.60 3.60
N VAL A 76 5.59 -9.56 2.71
CA VAL A 76 6.23 -10.84 3.06
C VAL A 76 7.42 -11.08 2.13
N ASP A 77 8.57 -11.42 2.69
CA ASP A 77 9.75 -11.86 1.92
C ASP A 77 9.45 -13.24 1.32
N ASP A 78 9.52 -13.35 -0.01
CA ASP A 78 9.18 -14.58 -0.75
C ASP A 78 10.04 -15.79 -0.37
N VAL A 79 11.35 -15.58 -0.15
CA VAL A 79 12.29 -16.68 0.10
C VAL A 79 12.33 -17.07 1.57
N ARG A 80 12.24 -16.10 2.47
CA ARG A 80 12.30 -16.35 3.92
C ARG A 80 10.95 -16.71 4.52
N ASP A 81 9.87 -16.56 3.75
CA ASP A 81 8.48 -16.72 4.19
C ASP A 81 8.22 -15.98 5.52
N ALA A 82 8.76 -14.76 5.59
CA ALA A 82 8.79 -13.95 6.79
C ALA A 82 8.11 -12.62 6.55
N ARG A 83 7.16 -12.26 7.42
CA ARG A 83 6.51 -10.95 7.38
C ARG A 83 7.53 -9.84 7.61
N ILE A 84 7.64 -8.95 6.65
CA ILE A 84 8.45 -7.73 6.69
C ILE A 84 7.77 -6.71 7.59
N CYS A 85 6.49 -6.41 7.33
CA CYS A 85 5.65 -5.57 8.18
C CYS A 85 4.16 -5.75 7.84
N ASN A 86 3.29 -5.24 8.71
CA ASN A 86 1.89 -5.00 8.43
C ASN A 86 1.71 -3.50 8.12
N LEU A 87 1.33 -3.17 6.90
CA LEU A 87 1.07 -1.80 6.47
C LEU A 87 -0.41 -1.50 6.61
N THR A 88 -0.76 -0.49 7.41
CA THR A 88 -2.14 -0.06 7.66
C THR A 88 -2.36 1.36 7.18
N TRP A 89 -3.58 1.65 6.76
CA TRP A 89 -3.97 3.00 6.39
C TRP A 89 -5.40 3.32 6.80
N LYS A 90 -5.64 4.61 6.97
CA LYS A 90 -6.94 5.25 7.04
C LYS A 90 -6.89 6.49 6.17
N ALA A 91 -7.60 6.50 5.06
CA ALA A 91 -7.69 7.62 4.14
C ALA A 91 -9.09 8.23 4.23
N SER A 92 -9.26 9.26 5.07
CA SER A 92 -10.51 9.99 5.19
C SER A 92 -10.37 11.41 4.60
N PRO A 93 -11.01 11.66 3.46
CA PRO A 93 -10.92 12.89 2.70
C PRO A 93 -11.94 13.95 3.15
N GLU A 94 -12.72 13.69 4.19
CA GLU A 94 -13.70 14.63 4.74
C GLU A 94 -13.07 15.50 5.82
N GLY A 95 -13.50 16.77 5.89
CA GLY A 95 -12.97 17.71 6.86
C GLY A 95 -13.27 17.26 8.29
N GLY A 96 -12.24 16.90 9.03
CA GLY A 96 -12.32 16.55 10.46
C GLY A 96 -11.56 15.28 10.84
N GLU A 97 -11.36 14.35 9.90
CA GLU A 97 -10.57 13.15 10.12
C GLU A 97 -9.17 13.30 9.52
N ARG A 98 -8.17 12.71 10.18
CA ARG A 98 -6.78 12.71 9.70
C ARG A 98 -6.51 11.44 8.92
N ASN A 99 -5.76 11.59 7.84
CA ASN A 99 -5.21 10.46 7.12
C ASN A 99 -4.04 9.87 7.91
N GLU A 100 -4.03 8.54 8.04
CA GLU A 100 -3.00 7.81 8.74
C GLU A 100 -2.44 6.71 7.85
N ILE A 101 -1.12 6.57 7.81
CA ILE A 101 -0.43 5.43 7.20
C ILE A 101 0.63 5.00 8.21
N LYS A 102 0.62 3.72 8.57
CA LYS A 102 1.51 3.18 9.60
C LYS A 102 2.08 1.84 9.15
N LYS A 103 3.32 1.59 9.53
CA LYS A 103 3.91 0.25 9.56
C LYS A 103 3.83 -0.30 10.99
N LEU A 104 3.27 -1.48 11.13
CA LEU A 104 3.15 -2.21 12.39
C LEU A 104 3.92 -3.53 12.27
N ASN A 105 4.32 -4.10 13.41
CA ASN A 105 4.95 -5.44 13.47
C ASN A 105 6.11 -5.62 12.48
N GLN A 106 6.93 -4.58 12.30
CA GLN A 106 8.08 -4.62 11.41
C GLN A 106 9.13 -5.61 11.94
N ASP A 107 9.61 -6.50 11.09
CA ASP A 107 10.76 -7.34 11.36
C ASP A 107 12.05 -6.51 11.26
N THR A 108 12.89 -6.62 12.29
CA THR A 108 14.11 -5.83 12.46
C THR A 108 15.18 -6.08 11.39
N ARG A 109 15.05 -7.14 10.60
CA ARG A 109 15.94 -7.46 9.48
C ARG A 109 15.72 -6.58 8.26
N TYR A 110 14.59 -5.87 8.20
CA TYR A 110 14.23 -5.01 7.09
C TYR A 110 14.06 -3.58 7.56
N MET A 111 14.31 -2.64 6.66
CA MET A 111 13.97 -1.24 6.82
C MET A 111 12.77 -0.94 5.92
N VAL A 112 11.69 -0.41 6.50
CA VAL A 112 10.51 0.06 5.77
C VAL A 112 10.38 1.56 5.98
N ASP A 113 10.63 2.32 4.91
CA ASP A 113 10.47 3.78 4.90
C ASP A 113 9.13 4.17 4.27
N ILE A 114 8.40 5.07 4.92
CA ILE A 114 7.12 5.58 4.42
C ILE A 114 7.36 7.04 4.09
N GLY A 115 7.26 7.38 2.80
CA GLY A 115 7.40 8.74 2.30
C GLY A 115 6.33 9.68 2.83
N SER A 116 6.41 10.96 2.47
CA SER A 116 5.44 11.95 2.94
C SER A 116 4.06 11.76 2.31
N TRP A 117 3.01 12.07 3.06
CA TRP A 117 1.63 12.08 2.59
C TRP A 117 0.86 13.28 3.16
N ASN A 118 -0.30 13.57 2.60
CA ASN A 118 -1.18 14.61 3.12
C ASN A 118 -2.00 14.07 4.31
N GLU A 119 -1.73 14.56 5.52
CA GLU A 119 -2.50 14.20 6.72
C GLU A 119 -3.96 14.68 6.71
N SER A 120 -4.31 15.58 5.79
CA SER A 120 -5.67 16.12 5.63
C SER A 120 -6.06 16.22 4.17
N GLY A 121 -7.35 16.06 3.87
CA GLY A 121 -7.85 16.06 2.50
C GLY A 121 -7.51 14.75 1.77
N THR A 122 -7.25 14.83 0.46
CA THR A 122 -6.93 13.64 -0.33
C THR A 122 -5.48 13.22 -0.10
N VAL A 123 -5.25 11.94 0.23
CA VAL A 123 -3.89 11.43 0.46
C VAL A 123 -3.07 11.50 -0.83
N GLY A 124 -3.60 10.94 -1.93
CA GLY A 124 -2.89 10.81 -3.19
C GLY A 124 -1.95 9.60 -3.19
N SER A 125 -0.76 9.76 -3.79
CA SER A 125 0.25 8.71 -3.84
C SER A 125 1.24 8.82 -2.69
N VAL A 126 1.60 7.68 -2.10
CA VAL A 126 2.57 7.54 -1.01
C VAL A 126 3.56 6.46 -1.38
N LEU A 127 4.85 6.81 -1.42
CA LEU A 127 5.94 5.87 -1.66
C LEU A 127 6.29 5.14 -0.36
N VAL A 128 6.36 3.82 -0.42
CA VAL A 128 6.87 2.95 0.64
C VAL A 128 8.07 2.20 0.07
N THR A 129 9.23 2.36 0.69
CA THR A 129 10.47 1.70 0.26
C THR A 129 10.84 0.61 1.25
N VAL A 130 11.10 -0.59 0.74
CA VAL A 130 11.52 -1.75 1.52
C VAL A 130 12.93 -2.14 1.12
N LYS A 131 13.83 -2.29 2.09
CA LYS A 131 15.21 -2.72 1.88
C LYS A 131 15.75 -3.52 3.06
N ASP A 132 16.87 -4.21 2.90
CA ASP A 132 17.54 -4.88 4.03
C ASP A 132 18.01 -3.83 5.06
N GLN A 133 17.95 -4.20 6.34
CA GLN A 133 18.55 -3.40 7.41
C GLN A 133 20.07 -3.53 7.34
N ASP A 134 20.78 -2.40 7.26
CA ASP A 134 22.25 -2.33 7.28
C ASP A 134 22.86 -2.82 8.61
#